data_AF-A0A8T3VEC4-F1
#
_entry.id   AF-A0A8T3VEC4-F1
#
_cell.length_a   1.000
_cell.length_b   1.000
_cell.length_c   1.000
_cell.angle_alpha   90.00
_cell.angle_beta   90.00
_cell.angle_gamma   90.00
#
_symmetry.space_group_name_H-M   'P 1'
#
loop_
_entity.id
_entity.type
_entity.pdbx_description
1 polymer ?
#
loop_
_entity_poly.entity_id
_entity_poly.type
_entity_poly.pdbx_seq_one_letter_code
_entity_poly.pdbx_strand_id
1 'polypeptide(L)'
;MENKNIIIILVAIVIVLAVIAGAMFMQSINAKEPTKIKITSDKEQNEGGKLKIQLTDLNKTALSKEKVKIVVKNKKGKVVVNETVKTNSKGKAKLDLDLKKGKYVVNVTYGGNDNYTGNSASQKLKIKEETKESDNNKNSVDTSVYSEYSPYFGNYRTVETQQELALIETSNGEYYVFAGDGAYTYGGHDSQGHIELGSYAGKY
;
A
#
# COMPACT_ATOMS: atom_id res chain seq x y z
N MET A 1 -1.05 -44.64 -64.77
CA MET A 1 -1.36 -43.19 -64.67
C MET A 1 -0.26 -42.47 -65.44
N GLU A 2 -0.61 -41.66 -66.44
CA GLU A 2 0.40 -40.96 -67.26
C GLU A 2 1.15 -39.91 -66.43
N ASN A 3 2.43 -39.69 -66.74
CA ASN A 3 3.31 -38.75 -66.01
C ASN A 3 2.70 -37.34 -65.91
N LYS A 4 1.94 -36.91 -66.93
CA LYS A 4 1.22 -35.63 -66.94
C LYS A 4 0.16 -35.54 -65.84
N ASN A 5 -0.57 -36.63 -65.57
CA ASN A 5 -1.60 -36.67 -64.53
C ASN A 5 -0.98 -36.66 -63.14
N ILE A 6 0.19 -37.30 -62.97
CA ILE A 6 0.96 -37.26 -61.71
C ILE A 6 1.46 -35.84 -61.45
N ILE A 7 2.01 -35.15 -62.45
CA ILE A 7 2.48 -33.76 -62.31
C ILE A 7 1.33 -32.82 -61.93
N ILE A 8 0.17 -32.95 -62.59
CA ILE A 8 -1.01 -32.11 -62.28
C ILE A 8 -1.48 -32.34 -60.84
N ILE A 9 -1.54 -33.59 -60.37
CA ILE A 9 -1.92 -33.92 -59.00
C ILE A 9 -0.92 -33.34 -57.99
N LEU A 10 0.39 -33.42 -58.26
CA LEU A 10 1.41 -32.86 -57.37
C LEU A 10 1.32 -31.33 -57.28
N VAL A 11 1.10 -30.64 -58.41
CA VAL A 11 0.90 -29.19 -58.43
C VAL A 11 -0.35 -28.79 -57.63
N ALA A 12 -1.46 -29.52 -57.79
CA ALA A 12 -2.68 -29.27 -57.02
C ALA A 12 -2.46 -29.46 -55.52
N ILE A 13 -1.72 -30.49 -55.10
CA ILE A 13 -1.36 -30.72 -53.69
C ILE A 13 -0.50 -29.57 -53.15
N VAL A 14 0.50 -29.11 -53.90
CA VAL A 14 1.36 -27.99 -53.48
C VAL A 14 0.55 -26.70 -53.30
N ILE A 15 -0.39 -26.41 -54.20
CA ILE A 15 -1.28 -25.25 -54.10
C ILE A 15 -2.16 -25.37 -52.86
N VAL A 16 -2.76 -26.54 -52.61
CA VAL A 16 -3.59 -26.78 -51.42
C VAL A 16 -2.77 -26.59 -50.14
N LEU A 17 -1.54 -27.11 -50.08
CA LEU A 17 -0.64 -26.93 -48.94
C LEU A 17 -0.25 -25.46 -48.73
N ALA A 18 0.02 -24.71 -49.80
CA ALA A 18 0.33 -23.28 -49.72
C ALA A 18 -0.87 -22.45 -49.20
N VAL A 19 -2.09 -22.79 -49.62
CA VAL A 19 -3.32 -22.15 -49.12
C VAL A 19 -3.55 -22.46 -47.64
N ILE A 20 -3.34 -23.71 -47.21
CA ILE A 20 -3.46 -24.12 -45.80
C ILE A 20 -2.41 -23.38 -44.95
N ALA A 21 -1.15 -23.34 -45.39
CA ALA A 21 -0.09 -22.62 -44.71
C ALA A 21 -0.37 -21.10 -44.63
N GLY A 22 -0.86 -20.50 -45.73
CA GLY A 22 -1.26 -19.10 -45.76
C GLY A 22 -2.42 -18.78 -44.81
N ALA A 23 -3.43 -19.64 -44.75
CA ALA A 23 -4.56 -19.50 -43.81
C ALA A 23 -4.10 -19.65 -42.34
N MET A 24 -3.21 -20.60 -42.05
CA MET A 24 -2.61 -20.77 -40.71
C MET A 24 -1.76 -19.55 -40.30
N PHE A 25 -1.04 -18.95 -41.26
CA PHE A 25 -0.23 -17.76 -41.01
C PHE A 25 -1.11 -16.52 -40.73
N MET A 26 -2.24 -16.37 -41.44
CA MET A 26 -3.19 -15.28 -41.21
C MET A 26 -3.92 -15.36 -39.86
N GLN A 27 -4.08 -16.55 -39.27
CA GLN A 27 -4.69 -16.69 -37.95
C GLN A 27 -3.85 -16.08 -36.81
N SER A 28 -2.55 -15.80 -37.04
CA SER A 28 -1.61 -15.38 -35.98
C SER A 28 -1.35 -13.87 -35.88
N ILE A 29 -1.93 -13.03 -36.74
CA ILE A 29 -1.64 -11.58 -36.80
C ILE A 29 -2.60 -10.70 -35.97
N ASN A 30 -3.62 -11.28 -35.33
CA ASN A 30 -4.63 -10.54 -34.54
C ASN A 30 -4.71 -10.99 -33.07
N ALA A 31 -3.72 -11.70 -32.56
CA ALA A 31 -3.71 -12.13 -31.16
C ALA A 31 -3.32 -10.97 -30.24
N LYS A 32 -4.22 -10.62 -29.29
CA LYS A 32 -3.96 -9.57 -28.30
C LYS A 32 -2.81 -9.97 -27.36
N GLU A 33 -1.97 -8.99 -27.01
CA GLU A 33 -0.87 -9.19 -26.09
C GLU A 33 -1.36 -9.41 -24.65
N PRO A 34 -0.84 -10.43 -23.94
CA PRO A 34 -1.20 -10.66 -22.55
C PRO A 34 -0.68 -9.56 -21.61
N THR A 35 -1.50 -9.22 -20.61
CA THR A 35 -1.13 -8.24 -19.57
C THR A 35 -0.88 -8.86 -18.22
N LYS A 36 -0.23 -8.09 -17.35
CA LYS A 36 0.06 -8.41 -15.96
C LYS A 36 -0.34 -7.24 -15.07
N ILE A 37 -1.23 -7.49 -14.12
CA ILE A 37 -1.62 -6.50 -13.11
C ILE A 37 -1.12 -6.93 -11.74
N LYS A 38 -0.63 -5.96 -10.95
CA LYS A 38 -0.13 -6.19 -9.59
C LYS A 38 -0.64 -5.11 -8.64
N ILE A 39 -1.07 -5.53 -7.46
CA ILE A 39 -1.27 -4.64 -6.32
C ILE A 39 0.10 -4.50 -5.64
N THR A 40 0.60 -3.26 -5.55
CA THR A 40 1.95 -2.94 -5.05
C THR A 40 1.93 -2.25 -3.68
N SER A 41 0.74 -1.93 -3.17
CA SER A 41 0.55 -1.46 -1.79
C SER A 41 0.61 -2.60 -0.79
N ASP A 42 1.01 -2.27 0.43
CA ASP A 42 1.12 -3.21 1.54
C ASP A 42 -0.22 -3.87 1.89
N LYS A 43 -0.14 -5.07 2.47
CA LYS A 43 -1.30 -5.85 2.92
C LYS A 43 -1.88 -5.33 4.25
N GLU A 44 -1.10 -4.54 4.99
CA GLU A 44 -1.54 -3.86 6.20
C GLU A 44 -1.27 -2.36 6.07
N GLN A 45 -2.27 -1.52 6.36
CA GLN A 45 -2.18 -0.05 6.26
C GLN A 45 -2.96 0.59 7.42
N ASN A 46 -2.70 1.86 7.71
CA ASN A 46 -3.54 2.66 8.62
C ASN A 46 -4.76 3.23 7.85
N GLU A 47 -5.73 3.81 8.57
CA GLU A 47 -6.82 4.57 7.94
C GLU A 47 -6.25 5.69 7.06
N GLY A 48 -6.95 6.05 5.97
CA GLY A 48 -6.45 7.04 5.00
C GLY A 48 -5.32 6.54 4.09
N GLY A 49 -4.99 5.24 4.15
CA GLY A 49 -4.00 4.60 3.29
C GLY A 49 -4.31 4.72 1.79
N LYS A 50 -3.35 4.33 0.95
CA LYS A 50 -3.48 4.39 -0.51
C LYS A 50 -3.27 3.03 -1.13
N LEU A 51 -4.19 2.63 -2.02
CA LEU A 51 -4.00 1.48 -2.90
C LEU A 51 -3.08 1.89 -4.05
N LYS A 52 -2.08 1.05 -4.35
CA LYS A 52 -1.16 1.26 -5.47
C LYS A 52 -1.21 0.05 -6.39
N ILE A 53 -1.32 0.29 -7.69
CA ILE A 53 -1.42 -0.75 -8.72
C ILE A 53 -0.38 -0.49 -9.81
N GLN A 54 0.13 -1.55 -10.41
CA GLN A 54 0.93 -1.50 -11.62
C GLN A 54 0.34 -2.43 -12.68
N LEU A 55 0.20 -1.92 -13.91
CA LEU A 55 -0.26 -2.64 -15.09
C LEU A 55 0.84 -2.58 -16.16
N THR A 56 1.25 -3.76 -16.61
CA THR A 56 2.24 -3.93 -17.69
C THR A 56 1.78 -5.01 -18.66
N ASP A 57 2.46 -5.13 -19.79
CA ASP A 57 2.48 -6.37 -20.58
C ASP A 57 3.33 -7.44 -19.86
N LEU A 58 3.55 -8.59 -20.50
CA LEU A 58 4.46 -9.63 -19.98
C LEU A 58 5.95 -9.23 -20.04
N ASN A 59 6.33 -8.33 -20.95
CA ASN A 59 7.69 -7.79 -21.10
C ASN A 59 8.01 -6.66 -20.12
N LYS A 60 7.06 -6.30 -19.23
CA LYS A 60 7.13 -5.20 -18.26
C LYS A 60 7.03 -3.80 -18.87
N THR A 61 6.62 -3.67 -20.13
CA THR A 61 6.25 -2.39 -20.75
C THR A 61 5.04 -1.81 -20.04
N ALA A 62 5.11 -0.53 -19.70
CA ALA A 62 4.04 0.17 -18.98
C ALA A 62 2.83 0.46 -19.87
N LEU A 63 1.63 0.07 -19.42
CA LEU A 63 0.38 0.40 -20.11
C LEU A 63 -0.21 1.68 -19.53
N SER A 64 -0.17 2.77 -20.29
CA SER A 64 -0.56 4.12 -19.84
C SER A 64 -2.00 4.49 -20.18
N LYS A 65 -2.63 5.32 -19.33
CA LYS A 65 -4.00 5.85 -19.48
C LYS A 65 -5.10 4.79 -19.51
N GLU A 66 -4.76 3.55 -19.19
CA GLU A 66 -5.69 2.42 -19.16
C GLU A 66 -6.60 2.48 -17.93
N LYS A 67 -7.86 2.10 -18.12
CA LYS A 67 -8.88 2.09 -17.06
C LYS A 67 -8.81 0.78 -16.28
N VAL A 68 -8.65 0.90 -14.97
CA VAL A 68 -8.59 -0.23 -14.04
C VAL A 68 -9.71 -0.09 -13.01
N LYS A 69 -10.56 -1.12 -12.92
CA LYS A 69 -11.64 -1.19 -11.94
C LYS A 69 -11.13 -1.76 -10.62
N ILE A 70 -11.48 -1.12 -9.52
CA ILE A 70 -11.11 -1.51 -8.16
C ILE A 70 -12.39 -1.75 -7.36
N VAL A 71 -12.54 -2.96 -6.83
CA VAL A 71 -13.65 -3.36 -5.97
C VAL A 71 -13.11 -3.86 -4.64
N VAL A 72 -13.48 -3.19 -3.55
CA VAL A 72 -13.13 -3.61 -2.19
C VAL A 72 -14.36 -4.16 -1.50
N LYS A 73 -14.24 -5.35 -0.92
CA LYS A 73 -15.28 -6.02 -0.13
C LYS A 73 -14.85 -6.17 1.31
N ASN A 74 -15.76 -5.94 2.26
CA ASN A 74 -15.53 -6.20 3.67
C ASN A 74 -15.65 -7.70 4.01
N LYS A 75 -15.40 -8.08 5.27
CA LYS A 75 -15.52 -9.48 5.74
C LYS A 75 -16.88 -10.15 5.50
N LYS A 76 -17.96 -9.37 5.37
CA LYS A 76 -19.32 -9.85 5.10
C LYS A 76 -19.59 -9.96 3.59
N GLY A 77 -18.60 -9.71 2.73
CA GLY A 77 -18.74 -9.72 1.28
C GLY A 77 -19.39 -8.47 0.69
N LYS A 78 -19.80 -7.49 1.51
CA LYS A 78 -20.39 -6.23 1.03
C LYS A 78 -19.33 -5.39 0.33
N VAL A 79 -19.66 -4.90 -0.87
CA VAL A 79 -18.84 -3.94 -1.60
C VAL A 79 -18.87 -2.59 -0.87
N VAL A 80 -17.69 -2.08 -0.53
CA VAL A 80 -17.51 -0.80 0.18
C VAL A 80 -16.76 0.24 -0.67
N VAL A 81 -16.06 -0.20 -1.72
CA VAL A 81 -15.42 0.67 -2.73
C VAL A 81 -15.66 0.04 -4.10
N ASN A 82 -16.00 0.85 -5.09
CA ASN A 82 -16.20 0.41 -6.48
C ASN A 82 -15.83 1.54 -7.44
N GLU A 83 -14.54 1.73 -7.64
CA GLU A 83 -13.99 2.87 -8.36
C GLU A 83 -13.25 2.45 -9.63
N THR A 84 -13.12 3.38 -10.58
CA THR A 84 -12.29 3.18 -11.78
C THR A 84 -11.22 4.25 -11.84
N VAL A 85 -9.96 3.85 -11.91
CA VAL A 85 -8.80 4.75 -11.98
C VAL A 85 -8.06 4.55 -13.31
N LYS A 86 -7.30 5.56 -13.72
CA LYS A 86 -6.44 5.49 -14.92
C LYS A 86 -4.97 5.30 -14.54
N THR A 87 -4.25 4.48 -15.29
CA THR A 87 -2.79 4.38 -15.15
C THR A 87 -2.10 5.62 -15.71
N ASN A 88 -0.95 5.98 -15.13
CA ASN A 88 -0.11 7.06 -15.63
C ASN A 88 0.90 6.56 -16.69
N SER A 89 1.83 7.40 -17.13
CA SER A 89 2.88 7.05 -18.12
C SER A 89 3.79 5.89 -17.70
N LYS A 90 3.87 5.59 -16.40
CA LYS A 90 4.64 4.46 -15.85
C LYS A 90 3.79 3.22 -15.60
N GLY A 91 2.55 3.18 -16.11
CA GLY A 91 1.62 2.06 -15.93
C GLY A 91 1.13 1.92 -14.49
N LYS A 92 1.22 2.97 -13.68
CA LYS A 92 0.83 2.95 -12.26
C LYS A 92 -0.47 3.70 -12.04
N ALA A 93 -1.32 3.17 -11.16
CA ALA A 93 -2.53 3.83 -10.70
C ALA A 93 -2.57 3.88 -9.17
N LYS A 94 -3.29 4.86 -8.62
CA LYS A 94 -3.47 5.05 -7.17
C LYS A 94 -4.93 5.34 -6.88
N LEU A 95 -5.40 4.85 -5.73
CA LEU A 95 -6.71 5.19 -5.17
C LEU A 95 -6.54 5.45 -3.67
N ASP A 96 -7.00 6.60 -3.20
CA ASP A 96 -7.06 6.88 -1.77
C ASP A 96 -8.16 6.03 -1.13
N LEU A 97 -7.87 5.39 0.00
CA LEU A 97 -8.77 4.48 0.68
C LEU A 97 -9.31 5.14 1.96
N ASP A 98 -10.54 5.64 1.87
CA ASP A 98 -11.31 6.04 3.06
C ASP A 98 -12.02 4.81 3.65
N LEU A 99 -11.22 3.92 4.25
CA LEU A 99 -11.68 2.70 4.90
C LEU A 99 -11.39 2.76 6.39
N LYS A 100 -12.39 2.40 7.19
CA LYS A 100 -12.21 2.19 8.63
C LYS A 100 -11.43 0.93 8.93
N LYS A 101 -10.91 0.82 10.16
CA LYS A 101 -10.27 -0.39 10.68
C LYS A 101 -11.08 -1.64 10.36
N GLY A 102 -10.41 -2.64 9.78
CA GLY A 102 -11.07 -3.86 9.37
C GLY A 102 -10.25 -4.75 8.46
N LYS A 103 -10.87 -5.87 8.06
CA LYS A 103 -10.32 -6.81 7.07
C LYS A 103 -11.14 -6.75 5.79
N TYR A 104 -10.45 -6.68 4.67
CA TYR A 104 -11.00 -6.46 3.35
C TYR A 104 -10.37 -7.38 2.32
N VAL A 105 -11.06 -7.55 1.20
CA VAL A 105 -10.53 -8.16 -0.02
C VAL A 105 -10.62 -7.13 -1.13
N VAL A 106 -9.48 -6.78 -1.69
CA VAL A 106 -9.34 -5.87 -2.83
C VAL A 106 -9.28 -6.72 -4.10
N ASN A 107 -10.12 -6.41 -5.07
CA ASN A 107 -10.09 -7.01 -6.40
C ASN A 107 -9.86 -5.89 -7.41
N VAL A 108 -8.89 -6.10 -8.29
CA VAL A 108 -8.49 -5.14 -9.30
C VAL A 108 -8.61 -5.82 -10.66
N THR A 109 -9.30 -5.18 -11.60
CA THR A 109 -9.59 -5.75 -12.92
C THR A 109 -9.28 -4.75 -14.01
N TYR A 110 -8.48 -5.19 -14.98
CA TYR A 110 -8.30 -4.54 -16.26
C TYR A 110 -9.06 -5.34 -17.33
N GLY A 111 -9.96 -4.69 -18.06
CA GLY A 111 -10.82 -5.36 -19.04
C GLY A 111 -10.14 -5.74 -20.36
N GLY A 112 -8.91 -5.26 -20.60
CA GLY A 112 -8.28 -5.34 -21.91
C GLY A 112 -8.68 -4.17 -22.82
N ASN A 113 -8.06 -4.12 -23.99
CA ASN A 113 -8.39 -3.20 -25.08
C ASN A 113 -8.16 -3.93 -26.42
N ASP A 114 -8.06 -3.21 -27.54
CA ASP A 114 -7.88 -3.84 -28.86
C ASP A 114 -6.54 -4.55 -29.02
N ASN A 115 -5.51 -4.09 -28.32
CA ASN A 115 -4.15 -4.63 -28.42
C ASN A 115 -3.82 -5.61 -27.29
N TYR A 116 -4.48 -5.49 -26.14
CA TYR A 116 -4.10 -6.16 -24.90
C TYR A 116 -5.25 -6.97 -24.31
N THR A 117 -4.97 -8.17 -23.81
CA THR A 117 -5.96 -8.95 -23.04
C THR A 117 -6.14 -8.39 -21.63
N GLY A 118 -7.33 -8.63 -21.06
CA GLY A 118 -7.62 -8.26 -19.68
C GLY A 118 -6.85 -9.11 -18.65
N ASN A 119 -6.72 -8.59 -17.44
CA ASN A 119 -6.11 -9.31 -16.32
C ASN A 119 -6.71 -8.83 -14.99
N SER A 120 -6.57 -9.63 -13.94
CA SER A 120 -7.08 -9.31 -12.61
C SER A 120 -6.13 -9.73 -11.51
N ALA A 121 -6.12 -8.99 -10.40
CA ALA A 121 -5.41 -9.34 -9.17
C ALA A 121 -6.33 -9.20 -7.96
N SER A 122 -6.05 -10.00 -6.92
CA SER A 122 -6.75 -9.94 -5.65
C SER A 122 -5.76 -9.92 -4.49
N GLN A 123 -6.06 -9.16 -3.44
CA GLN A 123 -5.25 -9.06 -2.23
C GLN A 123 -6.12 -8.89 -1.00
N LYS A 124 -5.78 -9.61 0.08
CA LYS A 124 -6.32 -9.34 1.41
C LYS A 124 -5.66 -8.08 1.95
N LEU A 125 -6.48 -7.15 2.46
CA LEU A 125 -6.05 -5.88 3.04
C LEU A 125 -6.57 -5.78 4.48
N LYS A 126 -5.71 -5.38 5.40
CA LYS A 126 -6.05 -5.08 6.78
C LYS A 126 -5.80 -3.60 7.04
N ILE A 127 -6.87 -2.88 7.39
CA ILE A 127 -6.76 -1.51 7.86
C ILE A 127 -6.67 -1.55 9.39
N LYS A 128 -5.58 -1.00 9.92
CA LYS A 128 -5.39 -0.71 11.34
C LYS A 128 -6.04 0.63 11.62
N GLU A 129 -6.48 0.82 12.86
CA GLU A 129 -6.85 2.16 13.33
C GLU A 129 -5.68 3.09 13.04
N GLU A 130 -6.00 4.31 12.64
CA GLU A 130 -5.05 5.39 12.74
C GLU A 130 -4.63 5.45 14.20
N THR A 131 -3.37 5.12 14.50
CA THR A 131 -2.76 5.69 15.68
C THR A 131 -2.84 7.18 15.42
N LYS A 132 -3.76 7.87 16.10
CA LYS A 132 -3.62 9.30 16.29
C LYS A 132 -2.28 9.44 17.00
N GLU A 133 -1.21 9.63 16.22
CA GLU A 133 -0.19 10.55 16.66
C GLU A 133 -0.99 11.83 16.91
N SER A 134 -1.22 12.12 18.19
CA SER A 134 -1.54 13.48 18.57
C SER A 134 -0.48 14.31 17.88
N ASP A 135 -0.90 15.23 17.00
CA ASP A 135 -0.09 16.35 16.59
C ASP A 135 0.27 17.13 17.86
N ASN A 136 1.21 16.62 18.64
CA ASN A 136 1.93 17.42 19.60
C ASN A 136 3.00 18.08 18.76
N ASN A 137 2.55 19.19 18.17
CA ASN A 137 3.32 20.34 17.76
C ASN A 137 4.84 20.13 17.82
N LYS A 138 5.45 20.17 16.65
CA LYS A 138 6.88 20.32 16.43
C LYS A 138 7.36 21.68 16.95
N ASN A 139 7.16 21.98 18.24
CA ASN A 139 8.04 22.88 18.95
C ASN A 139 9.26 22.05 19.28
N SER A 140 10.23 22.08 18.37
CA SER A 140 11.63 21.86 18.71
C SER A 140 11.99 22.87 19.78
N VAL A 141 11.76 22.50 21.05
CA VAL A 141 12.57 23.03 22.13
C VAL A 141 13.91 22.36 21.94
N ASP A 142 14.87 23.17 21.50
CA ASP A 142 16.27 22.82 21.46
C ASP A 142 16.74 22.59 22.90
N THR A 143 16.56 21.36 23.40
CA THR A 143 17.14 20.91 24.67
C THR A 143 18.53 20.35 24.39
N SER A 144 19.40 21.13 23.75
CA SER A 144 20.84 20.83 23.64
C SER A 144 21.61 21.14 24.93
N VAL A 145 20.92 21.32 26.06
CA VAL A 145 21.54 21.61 27.36
C VAL A 145 21.17 20.47 28.32
N TYR A 146 22.16 19.68 28.73
CA TYR A 146 22.12 18.60 29.74
C TYR A 146 21.66 17.18 29.30
N SER A 147 22.17 16.67 28.17
CA SER A 147 21.98 15.26 27.76
C SER A 147 22.75 14.23 28.59
N GLU A 148 23.63 14.64 29.50
CA GLU A 148 24.52 13.72 30.24
C GLU A 148 23.87 13.14 31.51
N TYR A 149 22.81 13.79 32.02
CA TYR A 149 22.11 13.36 33.24
C TYR A 149 20.63 12.98 33.03
N SER A 150 20.12 13.11 31.79
CA SER A 150 18.72 12.78 31.49
C SER A 150 18.56 11.30 31.11
N PRO A 151 17.76 10.52 31.84
CA PRO A 151 17.53 9.11 31.52
C PRO A 151 16.81 8.96 30.15
N TYR A 152 17.25 8.01 29.34
CA TYR A 152 16.59 7.68 28.07
C TYR A 152 15.39 6.76 28.32
N PHE A 153 14.17 7.28 28.13
CA PHE A 153 12.92 6.56 28.41
C PHE A 153 12.36 5.73 27.25
N GLY A 154 13.04 5.69 26.10
CA GLY A 154 12.52 5.00 24.91
C GLY A 154 11.18 5.58 24.44
N ASN A 155 10.19 4.73 24.17
CA ASN A 155 8.85 5.17 23.80
C ASN A 155 8.03 5.53 25.05
N TYR A 156 7.45 6.72 25.08
CA TYR A 156 6.56 7.18 26.15
C TYR A 156 5.40 8.00 25.57
N ARG A 157 4.37 8.21 26.38
CA ARG A 157 3.27 9.16 26.09
C ARG A 157 3.18 10.21 27.19
N THR A 158 2.80 11.43 26.85
CA THR A 158 2.45 12.46 27.83
C THR A 158 1.05 12.18 28.38
N VAL A 159 0.94 12.18 29.71
CA VAL A 159 -0.29 11.93 30.47
C VAL A 159 -0.94 13.25 30.88
N GLU A 160 -0.13 14.20 31.34
CA GLU A 160 -0.58 15.49 31.85
C GLU A 160 0.53 16.55 31.70
N THR A 161 0.17 17.81 31.50
CA THR A 161 1.09 18.96 31.47
C THR A 161 0.58 20.06 32.39
N GLN A 162 1.43 20.59 33.25
CA GLN A 162 1.10 21.70 34.16
C GLN A 162 2.26 22.70 34.20
N GLN A 163 2.03 23.92 33.73
CA GLN A 163 3.07 24.96 33.62
C GLN A 163 4.33 24.43 32.90
N GLU A 164 5.43 24.25 33.63
CA GLU A 164 6.73 23.77 33.14
C GLU A 164 6.96 22.26 33.38
N LEU A 165 5.94 21.55 33.88
CA LEU A 165 5.99 20.11 34.16
C LEU A 165 5.23 19.31 33.11
N ALA A 166 5.79 18.15 32.73
CA ALA A 166 5.12 17.16 31.91
C ALA A 166 5.21 15.76 32.53
N LEU A 167 4.06 15.19 32.91
CA LEU A 167 3.93 13.80 33.33
C LEU A 167 3.91 12.90 32.11
N ILE A 168 4.77 11.90 32.07
CA ILE A 168 4.85 10.89 31.01
C ILE A 168 4.63 9.48 31.58
N GLU A 169 4.15 8.58 30.72
CA GLU A 169 4.07 7.14 30.98
C GLU A 169 4.89 6.39 29.92
N THR A 170 5.85 5.59 30.36
CA THR A 170 6.70 4.79 29.48
C THR A 170 5.94 3.59 28.91
N SER A 171 6.48 2.95 27.88
CA SER A 171 5.92 1.70 27.34
C SER A 171 5.80 0.56 28.36
N ASN A 172 6.53 0.65 29.47
CA ASN A 172 6.52 -0.33 30.57
C ASN A 172 5.49 0.03 31.66
N GLY A 173 4.74 1.13 31.51
CA GLY A 173 3.75 1.60 32.48
C GLY A 173 4.35 2.38 33.65
N GLU A 174 5.59 2.84 33.55
CA GLU A 174 6.23 3.67 34.58
C GLU A 174 5.97 5.15 34.33
N TYR A 175 5.82 5.94 35.41
CA TYR A 175 5.52 7.36 35.35
C TYR A 175 6.72 8.22 35.76
N TYR A 176 7.00 9.24 34.95
CA TYR A 176 8.08 10.22 35.19
C TYR A 176 7.58 11.64 34.91
N VAL A 177 8.19 12.63 35.55
CA VAL A 177 7.90 14.04 35.35
C VAL A 177 9.13 14.73 34.75
N PHE A 178 8.98 15.34 33.57
CA PHE A 178 9.97 16.26 33.04
C PHE A 178 9.76 17.65 33.66
N ALA A 179 10.83 18.21 34.20
CA ALA A 179 10.93 19.59 34.65
C ALA A 179 12.12 20.25 33.94
N GLY A 180 12.22 21.59 34.01
CA GLY A 180 13.24 22.35 33.28
C GLY A 180 14.70 21.91 33.49
N ASP A 181 15.00 21.23 34.61
CA ASP A 181 16.32 20.73 34.99
C ASP A 181 16.52 19.22 34.83
N GLY A 182 15.51 18.47 34.38
CA GLY A 182 15.65 17.04 34.07
C GLY A 182 14.39 16.21 34.30
N ALA A 183 14.58 14.92 34.55
CA ALA A 183 13.49 13.98 34.77
C ALA A 183 13.45 13.48 36.22
N TYR A 184 12.26 13.37 36.78
CA TYR A 184 11.98 12.92 38.14
C TYR A 184 10.99 11.76 38.11
N THR A 185 11.00 10.90 39.14
CA THR A 185 9.92 9.94 39.33
C THR A 185 8.62 10.67 39.66
N TYR A 186 7.47 10.11 39.29
CA TYR A 186 6.18 10.70 39.63
C TYR A 186 5.85 10.54 41.13
N GLY A 187 5.65 11.66 41.83
CA GLY A 187 5.34 11.71 43.27
C GLY A 187 3.85 11.66 43.60
N GLY A 188 2.97 11.86 42.61
CA GLY A 188 1.53 11.97 42.79
C GLY A 188 1.02 13.39 42.47
N HIS A 189 -0.11 13.74 43.07
CA HIS A 189 -0.66 15.10 43.04
C HIS A 189 -0.82 15.62 44.46
N ASP A 190 -0.55 16.91 44.65
CA ASP A 190 -0.78 17.60 45.92
C ASP A 190 -2.30 17.77 46.20
N SER A 191 -2.63 18.31 47.38
CA SER A 191 -4.02 18.59 47.77
C SER A 191 -4.78 19.59 46.87
N GLN A 192 -4.06 20.31 46.01
CA GLN A 192 -4.60 21.26 45.02
C GLN A 192 -4.64 20.66 43.60
N GLY A 193 -4.16 19.43 43.41
CA GLY A 193 -4.11 18.74 42.13
C GLY A 193 -2.87 19.07 41.30
N HIS A 194 -1.82 19.66 41.87
CA HIS A 194 -0.57 19.91 41.15
C HIS A 194 0.34 18.68 41.16
N ILE A 195 1.09 18.46 40.07
CA ILE A 195 2.04 17.36 39.97
C ILE A 195 3.13 17.50 41.03
N GLU A 196 3.30 16.48 41.87
CA GLU A 196 4.40 16.38 42.82
C GLU A 196 5.60 15.65 42.20
N LEU A 197 6.78 16.25 42.31
CA LEU A 197 8.04 15.66 41.87
C LEU A 197 8.56 14.67 42.91
N GLY A 198 8.96 13.48 42.47
CA GLY A 198 9.67 12.51 43.28
C GLY A 198 11.19 12.68 43.17
N SER A 199 11.91 11.56 43.26
CA SER A 199 13.38 11.56 43.18
C SER A 199 13.89 11.85 41.77
N TYR A 200 15.04 12.51 41.65
CA TYR A 200 15.72 12.69 40.38
C TYR A 200 15.99 11.33 39.72
N ALA A 201 15.57 11.16 38.47
CA ALA A 201 15.63 9.91 37.73
C ALA A 201 16.90 9.77 36.86
N GLY A 202 17.81 10.75 36.91
CA GLY A 202 19.10 10.66 36.24
C GLY A 202 20.00 9.60 36.86
N LYS A 203 20.68 8.84 36.00
CA LYS A 203 21.76 7.93 36.40
C LYS A 203 23.06 8.72 36.55
N TYR A 204 23.79 8.45 37.63
CA TYR A 204 25.24 8.71 37.68
C TYR A 204 25.99 7.73 36.77
#